data_AF-A0A2E8S789-F1
#
_entry.id   AF-A0A2E8S789-F1
#
_cell.length_a   1.000
_cell.length_b   1.000
_cell.length_c   1.000
_cell.angle_alpha   90.00
_cell.angle_beta   90.00
_cell.angle_gamma   90.00
#
_symmetry.space_group_name_H-M   'P 1'
#
loop_
_entity.id
_entity.type
_entity.pdbx_description
1 polymer ?
#
loop_
_entity_poly.entity_id
_entity_poly.type
_entity_poly.pdbx_seq_one_letter_code
_entity_poly.pdbx_strand_id
1 'polypeptide(L)'
;DKDRKEAMIWFFVWQTPFILLMLIVGWCSRILFTASDFDPELGLPSMAMETMPAFGVGMILASIFAATMSTADSQVLACTAAITDDIKPEWREDHKTTKKVTLAMAALATIISIAGLYIPGGDSVFSLVVLAVYGLGGIFIPLLTIRWMGYKPDSKHTISMMVAALSAVIFWRVTGLNVHVFESIPAMTAAFTVHFVYCAFREESSSQPFGRFTISDTHKEKLRTGGLVVLFLVAMTETVYALNYLEEEPTSGGVGTYDVSTNLSLILVQEGTEYIDDDDPKTIIVNTNELNLVGKNIVGAILTLEYGEDETSNGPTCGIGNLGDAEPDSISSRINYAEFNQTTSGENQEDETISHNASISWYNTSLNGKVSGLSESQIIEQLDSGGRGTGEYSLEIEVSAESGGGTGCNHEDEGEEVDYTLHLMILEYDIRESTLLE
;
A
#
# COMPACT_ATOMS: atom_id res chain seq x y z
N ASP A 1 -48.17 -15.35 -3.10
CA ASP A 1 -47.73 -14.35 -4.11
C ASP A 1 -47.57 -12.93 -3.57
N LYS A 2 -48.54 -12.37 -2.85
CA LYS A 2 -48.40 -11.02 -2.25
C LYS A 2 -47.24 -10.95 -1.26
N ASP A 3 -47.19 -11.88 -0.30
CA ASP A 3 -46.13 -11.92 0.73
C ASP A 3 -44.73 -12.13 0.15
N ARG A 4 -44.62 -12.89 -0.95
CA ARG A 4 -43.35 -13.07 -1.68
C ARG A 4 -42.87 -11.76 -2.31
N LYS A 5 -43.78 -10.99 -2.92
CA LYS A 5 -43.45 -9.69 -3.50
C LYS A 5 -43.08 -8.68 -2.42
N GLU A 6 -43.78 -8.71 -1.29
CA GLU A 6 -43.49 -7.86 -0.15
C GLU A 6 -42.11 -8.17 0.44
N ALA A 7 -41.78 -9.44 0.66
CA ALA A 7 -40.46 -9.87 1.10
C ALA A 7 -39.34 -9.44 0.12
N MET A 8 -39.59 -9.55 -1.19
CA MET A 8 -38.63 -9.11 -2.21
C MET A 8 -38.38 -7.60 -2.16
N ILE A 9 -39.44 -6.80 -1.98
CA ILE A 9 -39.31 -5.34 -1.84
C ILE A 9 -38.51 -5.00 -0.58
N TRP A 10 -38.84 -5.64 0.55
CA TRP A 10 -38.11 -5.45 1.80
C TRP A 10 -36.62 -5.78 1.66
N PHE A 11 -36.28 -6.85 0.94
CA PHE A 11 -34.89 -7.18 0.63
C PHE A 11 -34.17 -6.02 -0.08
N PHE A 12 -34.72 -5.51 -1.18
CA PHE A 12 -34.08 -4.42 -1.93
C PHE A 12 -34.03 -3.10 -1.16
N VAL A 13 -35.06 -2.79 -0.37
CA VAL A 13 -35.13 -1.58 0.47
C VAL A 13 -34.00 -1.56 1.50
N TRP A 14 -33.66 -2.70 2.10
CA TRP A 14 -32.57 -2.78 3.08
C TRP A 14 -31.19 -2.99 2.43
N GLN A 15 -31.12 -3.76 1.35
CA GLN A 15 -29.86 -4.08 0.68
C GLN A 15 -29.21 -2.86 0.02
N THR A 16 -30.00 -2.01 -0.65
CA THR A 16 -29.48 -0.85 -1.39
C THR A 16 -28.73 0.15 -0.51
N PRO A 17 -29.31 0.67 0.60
CA PRO A 17 -28.59 1.57 1.49
C PRO A 17 -27.39 0.90 2.16
N PHE A 18 -27.48 -0.40 2.45
CA PHE A 18 -26.37 -1.15 3.05
C PHE A 18 -25.15 -1.21 2.13
N ILE A 19 -25.34 -1.53 0.83
CA ILE A 19 -24.26 -1.50 -0.16
C ILE A 19 -23.66 -0.09 -0.27
N LEU A 20 -24.51 0.95 -0.28
CA LEU A 20 -24.06 2.33 -0.38
C LEU A 20 -23.19 2.74 0.82
N LEU A 21 -23.59 2.35 2.04
CA LEU A 21 -22.78 2.59 3.25
C LEU A 21 -21.44 1.86 3.20
N MET A 22 -21.42 0.60 2.73
CA MET A 22 -20.17 -0.16 2.56
C MET A 22 -19.21 0.52 1.58
N LEU A 23 -19.72 1.03 0.46
CA LEU A 23 -18.91 1.76 -0.52
C LEU A 23 -18.34 3.06 0.06
N ILE A 24 -19.14 3.82 0.79
CA ILE A 24 -18.69 5.05 1.45
C ILE A 24 -17.55 4.73 2.43
N VAL A 25 -17.70 3.71 3.27
CA VAL A 25 -16.64 3.29 4.20
C VAL A 25 -15.36 2.90 3.45
N GLY A 26 -15.46 2.15 2.35
CA GLY A 26 -14.31 1.79 1.53
C GLY A 26 -13.59 3.01 0.95
N TRP A 27 -14.33 4.01 0.45
CA TRP A 27 -13.75 5.25 -0.04
C TRP A 27 -13.13 6.10 1.07
N CYS A 28 -13.79 6.22 2.22
CA CYS A 28 -13.23 6.91 3.38
C CYS A 28 -11.93 6.23 3.86
N SER A 29 -11.89 4.90 3.89
CA SER A 29 -10.69 4.13 4.25
C SER A 29 -9.53 4.43 3.30
N ARG A 30 -9.81 4.53 2.00
CA ARG A 30 -8.78 4.86 1.00
C ARG A 30 -8.22 6.27 1.14
N ILE A 31 -9.01 7.23 1.61
CA ILE A 31 -8.57 8.61 1.81
C ILE A 31 -7.77 8.75 3.12
N LEU A 32 -8.18 8.05 4.18
CA LEU A 32 -7.56 8.13 5.49
C LEU A 32 -6.27 7.31 5.58
N PHE A 33 -6.24 6.13 4.97
CA PHE A 33 -5.11 5.21 5.01
C PHE A 33 -4.45 5.17 3.62
N THR A 34 -3.49 6.07 3.38
CA THR A 34 -2.74 6.18 2.12
C THR A 34 -1.38 5.47 2.14
N ALA A 35 -1.06 4.75 3.22
CA ALA A 35 0.17 3.99 3.33
C ALA A 35 0.18 2.81 2.34
N SER A 36 1.28 2.62 1.63
CA SER A 36 1.46 1.57 0.62
C SER A 36 1.43 0.13 1.18
N ASP A 37 1.54 -0.03 2.50
CA ASP A 37 1.55 -1.32 3.20
C ASP A 37 0.26 -1.56 4.04
N PHE A 38 -0.81 -0.79 3.80
CA PHE A 38 -2.06 -0.96 4.51
C PHE A 38 -2.89 -2.12 3.92
N ASP A 39 -3.24 -3.11 4.75
CA ASP A 39 -4.17 -4.18 4.38
C ASP A 39 -5.61 -3.61 4.23
N PRO A 40 -6.18 -3.58 3.01
CA PRO A 40 -7.52 -3.06 2.79
C PRO A 40 -8.62 -3.83 3.55
N GLU A 41 -8.36 -5.09 3.92
CA GLU A 41 -9.32 -5.92 4.68
C GLU A 41 -9.50 -5.41 6.12
N LEU A 42 -8.52 -4.67 6.63
CA LEU A 42 -8.55 -4.04 7.95
C LEU A 42 -9.10 -2.60 7.94
N GLY A 43 -9.55 -2.09 6.80
CA GLY A 43 -10.06 -0.73 6.62
C GLY A 43 -11.10 -0.30 7.66
N LEU A 44 -12.19 -1.08 7.79
CA LEU A 44 -13.27 -0.78 8.73
C LEU A 44 -12.83 -0.89 10.21
N PRO A 45 -12.14 -1.97 10.64
CA PRO A 45 -11.58 -2.05 12.00
C PRO A 45 -10.64 -0.89 12.35
N SER A 46 -9.69 -0.56 11.47
CA SER A 46 -8.71 0.52 11.71
C SER A 46 -9.39 1.87 11.82
N MET A 47 -10.33 2.17 10.92
CA MET A 47 -11.13 3.40 10.98
C MET A 47 -11.94 3.51 12.27
N ALA A 48 -12.52 2.40 12.74
CA ALA A 48 -13.27 2.41 14.00
C ALA A 48 -12.35 2.72 15.19
N MET A 49 -11.15 2.12 15.24
CA MET A 49 -10.19 2.34 16.33
C MET A 49 -9.70 3.79 16.43
N GLU A 50 -9.54 4.47 15.29
CA GLU A 50 -9.05 5.86 15.27
C GLU A 50 -10.15 6.90 15.52
N THR A 51 -11.38 6.62 15.08
CA THR A 51 -12.46 7.64 15.05
C THR A 51 -13.50 7.48 16.16
N MET A 52 -13.64 6.30 16.76
CA MET A 52 -14.71 6.03 17.73
C MET A 52 -14.20 5.92 19.17
N PRO A 53 -15.02 6.29 20.17
CA PRO A 53 -14.73 5.98 21.56
C PRO A 53 -14.71 4.47 21.80
N ALA A 54 -14.02 4.00 22.85
CA ALA A 54 -13.83 2.57 23.13
C ALA A 54 -15.11 1.72 23.09
N PHE A 55 -16.24 2.27 23.53
CA PHE A 55 -17.53 1.60 23.46
C PHE A 55 -18.00 1.37 22.00
N GLY A 56 -17.82 2.35 21.12
CA GLY A 56 -18.14 2.27 19.70
C GLY A 56 -17.28 1.23 18.96
N VAL A 57 -15.98 1.21 19.26
CA VAL A 57 -15.05 0.18 18.74
C VAL A 57 -15.55 -1.22 19.10
N GLY A 58 -15.89 -1.44 20.37
CA GLY A 58 -16.42 -2.71 20.85
C GLY A 58 -17.72 -3.13 20.14
N MET A 59 -18.64 -2.20 19.89
CA MET A 59 -19.87 -2.48 19.15
C MET A 59 -19.60 -2.87 17.69
N ILE A 60 -18.70 -2.16 16.99
CA ILE A 60 -18.37 -2.45 15.59
C ILE A 60 -17.73 -3.84 15.49
N LEU A 61 -16.70 -4.12 16.29
CA LEU A 61 -16.03 -5.43 16.29
C LEU A 61 -17.01 -6.56 16.61
N ALA A 62 -17.86 -6.39 17.63
CA ALA A 62 -18.90 -7.37 17.97
C ALA A 62 -19.88 -7.59 16.81
N SER A 63 -20.27 -6.53 16.08
CA SER A 63 -21.18 -6.64 14.94
C SER A 63 -20.58 -7.42 13.77
N ILE A 64 -19.29 -7.25 13.48
CA ILE A 64 -18.58 -7.98 12.43
C ILE A 64 -18.52 -9.47 12.79
N PHE A 65 -18.17 -9.81 14.04
CA PHE A 65 -18.19 -11.19 14.51
C PHE A 65 -19.60 -11.80 14.49
N ALA A 66 -20.62 -11.06 14.90
CA ALA A 66 -22.00 -11.52 14.84
C ALA A 66 -22.46 -11.78 13.39
N ALA A 67 -22.15 -10.87 12.46
CA ALA A 67 -22.50 -11.00 11.05
C ALA A 67 -21.82 -12.21 10.40
N THR A 68 -20.51 -12.38 10.63
CA THR A 68 -19.73 -13.51 10.10
C THR A 68 -20.21 -14.85 10.67
N MET A 69 -20.46 -14.95 11.99
CA MET A 69 -20.98 -16.17 12.60
C MET A 69 -22.39 -16.54 12.09
N SER A 70 -23.28 -15.55 11.93
CA SER A 70 -24.62 -15.80 11.39
C SER A 70 -24.58 -16.31 9.94
N THR A 71 -23.64 -15.79 9.14
CA THR A 71 -23.44 -16.21 7.76
C THR A 71 -22.88 -17.63 7.71
N ALA A 72 -21.85 -17.93 8.51
CA ALA A 72 -21.25 -19.26 8.60
C ALA A 72 -22.28 -20.33 9.03
N ASP A 73 -23.10 -20.04 10.05
CA ASP A 73 -24.16 -20.95 10.50
C ASP A 73 -25.16 -21.26 9.38
N SER A 74 -25.65 -20.22 8.69
CA SER A 74 -26.59 -20.38 7.57
C SER A 74 -25.99 -21.18 6.41
N GLN A 75 -24.70 -21.02 6.10
CA GLN A 75 -24.02 -21.76 5.04
C GLN A 75 -23.82 -23.23 5.40
N VAL A 76 -23.40 -23.53 6.64
CA VAL A 76 -23.26 -24.91 7.13
C VAL A 76 -24.61 -25.63 7.11
N LEU A 77 -25.68 -24.95 7.50
CA LEU A 77 -27.04 -25.49 7.43
C LEU A 77 -27.49 -25.70 5.97
N ALA A 78 -27.18 -24.78 5.07
CA ALA A 78 -27.48 -24.95 3.63
C ALA A 78 -26.74 -26.16 3.03
N CYS A 79 -25.45 -26.35 3.36
CA CYS A 79 -24.70 -27.54 2.94
C CYS A 79 -25.25 -28.83 3.56
N THR A 80 -25.68 -28.77 4.82
CA THR A 80 -26.37 -29.91 5.47
C THR A 80 -27.63 -30.27 4.68
N ALA A 81 -28.47 -29.29 4.37
CA ALA A 81 -29.70 -29.49 3.62
C ALA A 81 -29.43 -30.07 2.22
N ALA A 82 -28.39 -29.60 1.52
CA ALA A 82 -28.00 -30.18 0.24
C ALA A 82 -27.66 -31.68 0.36
N ILE A 83 -27.00 -32.11 1.44
CA ILE A 83 -26.68 -33.53 1.65
C ILE A 83 -27.94 -34.33 2.06
N THR A 84 -28.72 -33.82 3.02
CA THR A 84 -29.87 -34.55 3.59
C THR A 84 -31.08 -34.56 2.68
N ASP A 85 -31.29 -33.53 1.87
CA ASP A 85 -32.50 -33.36 1.08
C ASP A 85 -32.25 -33.69 -0.40
N ASP A 86 -31.09 -33.33 -0.96
CA ASP A 86 -30.79 -33.56 -2.38
C ASP A 86 -30.05 -34.89 -2.64
N ILE A 87 -29.04 -35.25 -1.82
CA ILE A 87 -28.22 -36.46 -2.06
C ILE A 87 -28.87 -37.71 -1.45
N LYS A 88 -29.31 -37.63 -0.19
CA LYS A 88 -29.94 -38.75 0.54
C LYS A 88 -31.23 -38.31 1.24
N PRO A 89 -32.32 -38.06 0.48
CA PRO A 89 -33.60 -37.57 1.01
C PRO A 89 -34.20 -38.42 2.14
N GLU A 90 -33.83 -39.70 2.24
CA GLU A 90 -34.19 -40.59 3.35
C GLU A 90 -33.73 -40.08 4.73
N TRP A 91 -32.68 -39.25 4.78
CA TRP A 91 -32.11 -38.71 6.01
C TRP A 91 -32.78 -37.43 6.50
N ARG A 92 -33.63 -36.81 5.67
CA ARG A 92 -34.30 -35.54 5.98
C ARG A 92 -35.16 -35.60 7.23
N GLU A 93 -35.86 -36.72 7.44
CA GLU A 93 -36.77 -36.88 8.60
C GLU A 93 -36.07 -37.49 9.83
N ASP A 94 -34.86 -38.03 9.67
CA ASP A 94 -34.06 -38.52 10.79
C ASP A 94 -33.25 -37.39 11.42
N HIS A 95 -33.83 -36.80 12.47
CA HIS A 95 -33.22 -35.71 13.21
C HIS A 95 -31.85 -36.07 13.82
N LYS A 96 -31.61 -37.34 14.17
CA LYS A 96 -30.29 -37.75 14.70
C LYS A 96 -29.25 -37.76 13.59
N THR A 97 -29.61 -38.21 12.40
CA THR A 97 -28.71 -38.25 11.25
C THR A 97 -28.44 -36.85 10.73
N THR A 98 -29.46 -35.98 10.63
CA THR A 98 -29.29 -34.57 10.26
C THR A 98 -28.32 -33.85 11.18
N LYS A 99 -28.47 -33.98 12.51
CA LYS A 99 -27.53 -33.39 13.48
C LYS A 99 -26.09 -33.88 13.32
N LYS A 100 -25.90 -35.17 13.02
CA LYS A 100 -24.57 -35.74 12.76
C LYS A 100 -23.98 -35.18 11.47
N VAL A 101 -24.77 -35.02 10.42
CA VAL A 101 -24.34 -34.42 9.15
C VAL A 101 -23.95 -32.95 9.36
N THR A 102 -24.75 -32.17 10.10
CA THR A 102 -24.40 -30.77 10.43
C THR A 102 -23.09 -30.68 11.21
N LEU A 103 -22.89 -31.53 12.22
CA LEU A 103 -21.64 -31.56 12.98
C LEU A 103 -20.45 -31.95 12.09
N ALA A 104 -20.62 -32.95 11.22
CA ALA A 104 -19.59 -33.36 10.28
C ALA A 104 -19.27 -32.24 9.27
N MET A 105 -20.28 -31.53 8.77
CA MET A 105 -20.12 -30.43 7.84
C MET A 105 -19.42 -29.24 8.50
N ALA A 106 -19.79 -28.90 9.74
CA ALA A 106 -19.10 -27.87 10.53
C ALA A 106 -17.63 -28.25 10.76
N ALA A 107 -17.35 -29.49 11.17
CA ALA A 107 -15.98 -29.97 11.37
C ALA A 107 -15.16 -29.93 10.07
N LEU A 108 -15.75 -30.37 8.95
CA LEU A 108 -15.11 -30.33 7.64
C LEU A 108 -14.83 -28.90 7.17
N ALA A 109 -15.79 -27.98 7.34
CA ALA A 109 -15.61 -26.57 7.03
C ALA A 109 -14.48 -25.95 7.87
N THR A 110 -14.42 -26.25 9.18
CA THR A 110 -13.34 -25.79 10.05
C THR A 110 -11.98 -26.36 9.63
N ILE A 111 -11.91 -27.64 9.26
CA ILE A 111 -10.66 -28.25 8.78
C ILE A 111 -10.19 -27.57 7.48
N ILE A 112 -11.10 -27.31 6.54
CA ILE A 112 -10.77 -26.62 5.28
C ILE A 112 -10.32 -25.18 5.57
N SER A 113 -10.99 -24.47 6.48
CA SER A 113 -10.61 -23.11 6.87
C SER A 113 -9.22 -23.06 7.51
N ILE A 114 -8.89 -24.01 8.40
CA ILE A 114 -7.56 -24.09 9.02
C ILE A 114 -6.51 -24.48 7.97
N ALA A 115 -6.81 -25.46 7.11
CA ALA A 115 -5.89 -25.87 6.05
C ALA A 115 -5.62 -24.71 5.07
N GLY A 116 -6.63 -23.90 4.76
CA GLY A 116 -6.51 -22.72 3.90
C GLY A 116 -5.52 -21.69 4.42
N LEU A 117 -5.37 -21.54 5.74
CA LEU A 117 -4.40 -20.63 6.36
C LEU A 117 -2.93 -21.03 6.08
N TYR A 118 -2.69 -22.31 5.75
CA TYR A 118 -1.35 -22.82 5.47
C TYR A 118 -1.07 -22.97 3.96
N ILE A 119 -2.02 -22.59 3.09
CA ILE A 119 -1.87 -22.68 1.63
C ILE A 119 -1.52 -21.30 1.08
N PRO A 120 -0.43 -21.15 0.29
CA PRO A 120 -0.07 -19.88 -0.33
C PRO A 120 -1.23 -19.32 -1.18
N GLY A 121 -1.64 -18.08 -0.92
CA GLY A 121 -2.80 -17.45 -1.56
C GLY A 121 -4.11 -17.55 -0.78
N GLY A 122 -4.09 -18.15 0.42
CA GLY A 122 -5.19 -18.10 1.39
C GLY A 122 -5.30 -16.79 2.18
N ASP A 123 -4.35 -15.87 1.99
CA ASP A 123 -4.17 -14.70 2.85
C ASP A 123 -5.15 -13.55 2.56
N SER A 124 -5.83 -13.55 1.41
CA SER A 124 -6.88 -12.57 1.10
C SER A 124 -8.27 -13.20 1.12
N VAL A 125 -9.09 -12.76 2.08
CA VAL A 125 -10.51 -13.11 2.17
C VAL A 125 -11.26 -12.60 0.95
N PHE A 126 -10.94 -11.39 0.47
CA PHE A 126 -11.58 -10.81 -0.71
C PHE A 126 -11.39 -11.71 -1.93
N SER A 127 -10.16 -12.14 -2.20
CA SER A 127 -9.82 -12.97 -3.36
C SER A 127 -10.54 -14.33 -3.35
N LEU A 128 -10.67 -14.95 -2.16
CA LEU A 128 -11.38 -16.21 -1.97
C LEU A 128 -12.90 -16.06 -2.16
N VAL A 129 -13.48 -14.98 -1.63
CA VAL A 129 -14.92 -14.71 -1.78
C VAL A 129 -15.26 -14.40 -3.23
N VAL A 130 -14.45 -13.58 -3.90
CA VAL A 130 -14.57 -13.27 -5.33
C VAL A 130 -14.56 -14.55 -6.15
N LEU A 131 -13.59 -15.44 -5.91
CA LEU A 131 -13.51 -16.74 -6.60
C LEU A 131 -14.80 -17.56 -6.43
N ALA A 132 -15.27 -17.68 -5.18
CA ALA A 132 -16.44 -18.50 -4.86
C ALA A 132 -17.73 -17.95 -5.48
N VAL A 133 -17.99 -16.65 -5.30
CA VAL A 133 -19.22 -15.99 -5.78
C VAL A 133 -19.24 -15.91 -7.30
N TYR A 134 -18.14 -15.50 -7.92
CA TYR A 134 -18.06 -15.39 -9.39
C TYR A 134 -17.94 -16.74 -10.07
N GLY A 135 -17.30 -17.72 -9.44
CA GLY A 135 -17.31 -19.09 -9.93
C GLY A 135 -18.71 -19.69 -9.94
N LEU A 136 -19.44 -19.55 -8.83
CA LEU A 136 -20.83 -20.02 -8.72
C LEU A 136 -21.75 -19.26 -9.68
N GLY A 137 -21.61 -17.94 -9.76
CA GLY A 137 -22.32 -17.09 -10.72
C GLY A 137 -22.08 -17.53 -12.17
N GLY A 138 -20.83 -17.79 -12.54
CA GLY A 138 -20.46 -18.25 -13.87
C GLY A 138 -21.08 -19.59 -14.26
N ILE A 139 -21.33 -20.48 -13.30
CA ILE A 139 -21.96 -21.78 -13.52
C ILE A 139 -23.48 -21.64 -13.65
N PHE A 140 -24.14 -20.95 -12.72
CA PHE A 140 -25.60 -20.97 -12.62
C PHE A 140 -26.29 -19.87 -13.43
N ILE A 141 -25.70 -18.68 -13.60
CA ILE A 141 -26.32 -17.58 -14.33
C ILE A 141 -26.62 -17.97 -15.78
N PRO A 142 -25.69 -18.56 -16.56
CA PRO A 142 -25.98 -18.97 -17.93
C PRO A 142 -27.12 -19.99 -17.99
N LEU A 143 -27.12 -20.98 -17.09
CA LEU A 143 -28.12 -22.03 -17.04
C LEU A 143 -29.52 -21.48 -16.70
N LEU A 144 -29.61 -20.62 -15.68
CA LEU A 144 -30.86 -19.98 -15.30
C LEU A 144 -31.37 -19.06 -16.41
N THR A 145 -30.47 -18.34 -17.08
CA THR A 145 -30.80 -17.46 -18.21
C THR A 145 -31.39 -18.27 -19.37
N ILE A 146 -30.75 -19.36 -19.77
CA ILE A 146 -31.23 -20.28 -20.82
C ILE A 146 -32.59 -20.88 -20.46
N ARG A 147 -32.76 -21.29 -19.20
CA ARG A 147 -34.02 -21.84 -18.71
C ARG A 147 -35.13 -20.80 -18.66
N TRP A 148 -34.79 -19.56 -18.33
CA TRP A 148 -35.71 -18.42 -18.33
C TRP A 148 -36.13 -18.01 -19.75
N MET A 149 -35.21 -18.09 -20.72
CA MET A 149 -35.51 -18.00 -22.15
C MET A 149 -36.41 -19.15 -22.64
N GLY A 150 -36.66 -20.16 -21.81
CA GLY A 150 -37.60 -21.25 -22.06
C GLY A 150 -37.01 -22.45 -22.78
N TYR A 151 -35.68 -22.48 -22.94
CA TYR A 151 -34.96 -23.67 -23.37
C TYR A 151 -34.73 -24.60 -22.19
N LYS A 152 -34.97 -25.91 -22.36
CA LYS A 152 -34.81 -26.91 -21.30
C LYS A 152 -33.65 -27.85 -21.66
N PRO A 153 -32.42 -27.57 -21.19
CA PRO A 153 -31.28 -28.44 -21.49
C PRO A 153 -31.47 -29.80 -20.83
N ASP A 154 -31.10 -30.86 -21.57
CA ASP A 154 -30.96 -32.22 -21.06
C ASP A 154 -29.88 -32.27 -19.95
N SER A 155 -29.87 -33.32 -19.12
CA SER A 155 -28.92 -33.51 -18.02
C SER A 155 -27.47 -33.47 -18.50
N LYS A 156 -27.16 -34.13 -19.63
CA LYS A 156 -25.80 -34.12 -20.20
C LYS A 156 -25.37 -32.72 -20.65
N HIS A 157 -26.29 -31.97 -21.26
CA HIS A 157 -26.06 -30.60 -21.71
C HIS A 157 -25.79 -29.69 -20.50
N THR A 158 -26.67 -29.75 -19.49
CA THR A 158 -26.53 -29.03 -18.22
C THR A 158 -25.18 -29.30 -17.55
N ILE A 159 -24.83 -30.57 -17.35
CA ILE A 159 -23.56 -30.95 -16.70
C ILE A 159 -22.36 -30.45 -17.52
N SER A 160 -22.39 -30.56 -18.85
CA SER A 160 -21.29 -30.08 -19.70
C SER A 160 -21.08 -28.57 -19.61
N MET A 161 -22.15 -27.79 -19.50
CA MET A 161 -22.05 -26.34 -19.28
C MET A 161 -21.45 -26.02 -17.90
N MET A 162 -21.89 -26.73 -16.86
CA MET A 162 -21.41 -26.51 -15.49
C MET A 162 -19.92 -26.86 -15.36
N VAL A 163 -19.49 -27.98 -15.96
CA VAL A 163 -18.09 -28.40 -15.97
C VAL A 163 -17.23 -27.41 -16.76
N ALA A 164 -17.69 -26.97 -17.93
CA ALA A 164 -16.95 -25.99 -18.74
C ALA A 164 -16.77 -24.65 -18.02
N ALA A 165 -17.82 -24.14 -17.36
CA ALA A 165 -17.72 -22.95 -16.53
C ALA A 165 -16.72 -23.15 -15.38
N LEU A 166 -16.83 -24.24 -14.63
CA LEU A 166 -15.92 -24.51 -13.51
C LEU A 166 -14.46 -24.64 -13.99
N SER A 167 -14.21 -25.38 -15.07
CA SER A 167 -12.87 -25.51 -15.64
C SER A 167 -12.31 -24.16 -16.10
N ALA A 168 -13.13 -23.30 -16.69
CA ALA A 168 -12.72 -21.95 -17.10
C ALA A 168 -12.35 -21.08 -15.89
N VAL A 169 -13.13 -21.11 -14.80
CA VAL A 169 -12.81 -20.38 -13.55
C VAL A 169 -11.47 -20.81 -13.00
N ILE A 170 -11.25 -22.12 -12.84
CA ILE A 170 -10.02 -22.66 -12.26
C ILE A 170 -8.83 -22.37 -13.17
N PHE A 171 -8.98 -22.54 -14.48
CA PHE A 171 -7.92 -22.21 -15.44
C PHE A 171 -7.54 -20.73 -15.39
N TRP A 172 -8.53 -19.83 -15.32
CA TRP A 172 -8.30 -18.39 -15.24
C TRP A 172 -7.60 -17.99 -13.93
N ARG A 173 -7.96 -18.65 -12.83
CA ARG A 173 -7.33 -18.42 -11.53
C ARG A 173 -5.88 -18.92 -11.48
N VAL A 174 -5.60 -20.09 -12.04
CA VAL A 174 -4.23 -20.65 -12.07
C VAL A 174 -3.30 -19.84 -12.98
N THR A 175 -3.82 -19.21 -14.01
CA THR A 175 -3.04 -18.37 -14.95
C THR A 175 -2.80 -16.94 -14.44
N GLY A 176 -3.39 -16.53 -13.31
CA GLY A 176 -3.23 -15.19 -12.75
C GLY A 176 -3.96 -14.07 -13.51
N LEU A 177 -4.76 -14.41 -14.52
CA LEU A 177 -5.51 -13.44 -15.33
C LEU A 177 -6.70 -12.81 -14.58
N ASN A 178 -6.97 -13.29 -13.36
CA ASN A 178 -8.01 -12.75 -12.48
C ASN A 178 -7.73 -11.32 -12.00
N VAL A 179 -6.48 -10.85 -12.09
CA VAL A 179 -6.11 -9.47 -11.72
C VAL A 179 -6.68 -8.46 -12.72
N HIS A 180 -6.78 -8.82 -14.00
CA HIS A 180 -7.28 -7.93 -15.05
C HIS A 180 -8.77 -8.14 -15.33
N VAL A 181 -9.22 -9.39 -15.36
CA VAL A 181 -10.60 -9.75 -15.72
C VAL A 181 -11.16 -10.71 -14.68
N PHE A 182 -12.29 -10.35 -14.09
CA PHE A 182 -13.02 -11.21 -13.16
C PHE A 182 -13.36 -12.57 -13.80
N GLU A 183 -13.21 -13.64 -13.03
CA GLU A 183 -13.34 -15.03 -13.48
C GLU A 183 -14.77 -15.37 -13.94
N SER A 184 -15.75 -14.57 -13.56
CA SER A 184 -17.14 -14.75 -14.00
C SER A 184 -17.30 -14.63 -15.53
N ILE A 185 -16.55 -13.74 -16.17
CA ILE A 185 -16.63 -13.49 -17.62
C ILE A 185 -16.19 -14.71 -18.44
N PRO A 186 -14.97 -15.25 -18.26
CA PRO A 186 -14.55 -16.45 -18.98
C PRO A 186 -15.42 -17.67 -18.63
N ALA A 187 -15.89 -17.78 -17.38
CA ALA A 187 -16.79 -18.84 -16.95
C ALA A 187 -18.14 -18.82 -17.69
N MET A 188 -18.80 -17.65 -17.72
CA MET A 188 -20.06 -17.47 -18.44
C MET A 188 -19.88 -17.70 -19.94
N THR A 189 -18.77 -17.20 -20.51
CA THR A 189 -18.44 -17.36 -21.92
C THR A 189 -18.27 -18.84 -22.28
N ALA A 190 -17.56 -19.62 -21.45
CA ALA A 190 -17.41 -21.06 -21.64
C ALA A 190 -18.76 -21.79 -21.58
N ALA A 191 -19.60 -21.49 -20.59
CA ALA A 191 -20.92 -22.10 -20.47
C ALA A 191 -21.84 -21.79 -21.67
N PHE A 192 -21.89 -20.54 -22.11
CA PHE A 192 -22.65 -20.16 -23.30
C PHE A 192 -22.08 -20.79 -24.58
N THR A 193 -20.75 -20.84 -24.71
CA THR A 193 -20.11 -21.48 -25.87
C THR A 193 -20.50 -22.95 -25.96
N VAL A 194 -20.41 -23.69 -24.85
CA VAL A 194 -20.85 -25.09 -24.80
C VAL A 194 -22.33 -25.22 -25.13
N HIS A 195 -23.17 -24.30 -24.63
CA HIS A 195 -24.58 -24.30 -24.97
C HIS A 195 -24.84 -24.16 -26.48
N PHE A 196 -24.21 -23.18 -27.13
CA PHE A 196 -24.36 -22.98 -28.57
C PHE A 196 -23.78 -24.13 -29.39
N VAL A 197 -22.65 -24.71 -28.98
CA VAL A 197 -22.06 -25.89 -29.60
C VAL A 197 -23.00 -27.09 -29.52
N TYR A 198 -23.59 -27.36 -28.34
CA TYR A 198 -24.57 -28.43 -28.19
C TYR A 198 -25.84 -28.20 -29.01
N CYS A 199 -26.30 -26.96 -29.15
CA CYS A 199 -27.42 -26.61 -30.01
C CYS A 199 -27.11 -26.72 -31.51
N ALA A 200 -25.84 -26.55 -31.91
CA ALA A 200 -25.43 -26.63 -33.32
C ALA A 200 -25.15 -28.07 -33.78
N PHE A 201 -24.54 -28.91 -32.92
CA PHE A 201 -24.05 -30.24 -33.31
C PHE A 201 -24.90 -31.41 -32.85
N ARG A 202 -25.76 -31.27 -31.83
CA ARG A 202 -26.55 -32.39 -31.31
C ARG A 202 -27.96 -32.38 -31.89
N GLU A 203 -28.28 -33.37 -32.73
CA GLU A 203 -29.61 -33.54 -33.35
C GLU A 203 -30.75 -33.72 -32.32
N GLU A 204 -30.45 -34.25 -31.12
CA GLU A 204 -31.42 -34.39 -30.02
C GLU A 204 -31.69 -33.07 -29.26
N SER A 205 -30.89 -32.03 -29.50
CA SER A 205 -31.07 -30.72 -28.89
C SER A 205 -32.12 -29.93 -29.67
N SER A 206 -33.05 -29.25 -29.00
CA SER A 206 -34.02 -28.42 -29.72
C SER A 206 -33.27 -27.38 -30.55
N SER A 207 -33.56 -27.30 -31.85
CA SER A 207 -32.86 -26.46 -32.84
C SER A 207 -32.91 -24.95 -32.58
N GLN A 208 -33.55 -24.52 -31.50
CA GLN A 208 -33.74 -23.13 -31.11
C GLN A 208 -32.92 -22.80 -29.85
N PRO A 209 -31.72 -22.21 -29.99
CA PRO A 209 -30.85 -21.89 -28.84
C PRO A 209 -31.45 -20.85 -27.87
N PHE A 210 -32.45 -20.07 -28.30
CA PHE A 210 -33.11 -19.06 -27.48
C PHE A 210 -34.48 -19.49 -26.93
N GLY A 211 -34.80 -20.78 -26.98
CA GLY A 211 -36.03 -21.33 -26.42
C GLY A 211 -37.29 -20.70 -27.01
N ARG A 212 -37.99 -19.87 -26.22
CA ARG A 212 -39.26 -19.22 -26.57
C ARG A 212 -39.11 -18.09 -27.59
N PHE A 213 -37.91 -17.55 -27.77
CA PHE A 213 -37.68 -16.45 -28.69
C PHE A 213 -37.22 -16.99 -30.05
N THR A 214 -38.12 -17.02 -31.02
CA THR A 214 -37.77 -17.30 -32.41
C THR A 214 -37.19 -16.03 -33.03
N ILE A 215 -35.87 -15.97 -33.15
CA ILE A 215 -35.24 -14.86 -33.88
C ILE A 215 -35.51 -15.08 -35.37
N SER A 216 -36.35 -14.21 -35.95
CA SER A 216 -36.58 -14.12 -37.40
C SER A 216 -35.24 -13.91 -38.13
N ASP A 217 -35.06 -14.51 -39.31
CA ASP A 217 -33.78 -14.50 -40.03
C ASP A 217 -33.26 -13.07 -40.32
N THR A 218 -34.17 -12.11 -40.51
CA THR A 218 -33.82 -10.67 -40.65
C THR A 218 -33.22 -10.06 -39.37
N HIS A 219 -33.63 -10.54 -38.20
CA HIS A 219 -33.08 -10.09 -36.90
C HIS A 219 -31.76 -10.80 -36.57
N LYS A 220 -31.50 -12.01 -37.09
CA LYS A 220 -30.20 -12.69 -36.89
C LYS A 220 -29.05 -11.91 -37.53
N GLU A 221 -29.23 -11.39 -38.74
CA GLU A 221 -28.21 -10.56 -39.39
C GLU A 221 -27.96 -9.26 -38.64
N LYS A 222 -29.02 -8.59 -38.17
CA LYS A 222 -28.89 -7.37 -37.36
C LYS A 222 -28.20 -7.64 -36.01
N LEU A 223 -28.51 -8.76 -35.36
CA LEU A 223 -27.89 -9.17 -34.11
C LEU A 223 -26.41 -9.54 -34.32
N ARG A 224 -26.09 -10.25 -35.40
CA ARG A 224 -24.70 -10.60 -35.76
C ARG A 224 -23.88 -9.33 -36.00
N THR A 225 -24.40 -8.41 -36.81
CA THR A 225 -23.73 -7.13 -37.09
C THR A 225 -23.60 -6.28 -35.83
N GLY A 226 -24.65 -6.18 -35.02
CA GLY A 226 -24.62 -5.45 -33.74
C GLY A 226 -23.62 -6.05 -32.75
N GLY A 227 -23.57 -7.37 -32.61
CA GLY A 227 -22.61 -8.06 -31.77
C GLY A 227 -21.17 -7.83 -32.22
N LEU A 228 -20.91 -7.87 -33.53
CA LEU A 228 -19.58 -7.63 -34.10
C LEU A 228 -19.13 -6.17 -33.91
N VAL A 229 -20.06 -5.20 -34.02
CA VAL A 229 -19.80 -3.78 -33.71
C VAL A 229 -19.49 -3.59 -32.23
N VAL A 230 -20.23 -4.22 -31.32
CA VAL A 230 -19.94 -4.15 -29.88
C VAL A 230 -18.58 -4.78 -29.56
N LEU A 231 -18.26 -5.93 -30.14
CA LEU A 231 -16.96 -6.59 -29.95
C LEU A 231 -15.81 -5.72 -30.47
N PHE A 232 -15.99 -5.08 -31.63
CA PHE A 232 -15.01 -4.14 -32.18
C PHE A 232 -14.85 -2.90 -31.29
N LEU A 233 -15.95 -2.34 -30.76
CA LEU A 233 -15.90 -1.22 -29.82
C LEU A 233 -15.20 -1.60 -28.50
N VAL A 234 -15.51 -2.77 -27.93
CA VAL A 234 -14.82 -3.25 -26.73
C VAL A 234 -13.34 -3.49 -27.02
N ALA A 235 -12.99 -4.13 -28.14
CA ALA A 235 -11.61 -4.32 -28.54
C ALA A 235 -10.89 -2.98 -28.74
N MET A 236 -11.56 -1.98 -29.33
CA MET A 236 -11.02 -0.63 -29.47
C MET A 236 -10.78 0.02 -28.10
N THR A 237 -11.74 -0.06 -27.18
CA THR A 237 -11.58 0.48 -25.81
C THR A 237 -10.43 -0.21 -25.07
N GLU A 238 -10.32 -1.53 -25.14
CA GLU A 238 -9.21 -2.28 -24.53
C GLU A 238 -7.88 -1.96 -25.22
N THR A 239 -7.85 -1.78 -26.55
CA THR A 239 -6.62 -1.33 -27.24
C THR A 239 -6.25 0.10 -26.88
N VAL A 240 -7.22 1.00 -26.69
CA VAL A 240 -6.97 2.36 -26.22
C VAL A 240 -6.52 2.33 -24.76
N TYR A 241 -7.08 1.47 -23.92
CA TYR A 241 -6.64 1.29 -22.54
C TYR A 241 -5.22 0.71 -22.48
N ALA A 242 -4.91 -0.27 -23.33
CA ALA A 242 -3.58 -0.85 -23.46
C ALA A 242 -2.56 0.14 -24.07
N LEU A 243 -2.97 1.00 -25.01
CA LEU A 243 -2.14 2.06 -25.58
C LEU A 243 -1.94 3.20 -24.57
N ASN A 244 -2.96 3.58 -23.82
CA ASN A 244 -2.85 4.58 -22.74
C ASN A 244 -2.02 4.04 -21.57
N TYR A 245 -2.06 2.73 -21.29
CA TYR A 245 -1.12 2.08 -20.37
C TYR A 245 0.33 2.17 -20.86
N LEU A 246 0.57 2.34 -22.17
CA LEU A 246 1.90 2.64 -22.70
C LEU A 246 2.24 4.14 -22.63
N GLU A 247 1.28 5.04 -22.38
CA GLU A 247 1.45 6.50 -22.46
C GLU A 247 1.27 7.28 -21.15
N GLU A 248 0.84 6.69 -20.03
CA GLU A 248 0.75 7.40 -18.72
C GLU A 248 1.53 6.72 -17.58
N GLU A 249 2.53 7.47 -17.10
CA GLU A 249 3.34 7.34 -15.86
C GLU A 249 4.29 6.13 -15.77
N PRO A 250 5.55 6.35 -15.30
CA PRO A 250 6.60 5.35 -15.36
C PRO A 250 6.22 4.19 -14.43
N THR A 251 5.80 3.09 -15.05
CA THR A 251 5.74 1.81 -14.37
C THR A 251 7.17 1.43 -14.04
N SER A 252 7.63 1.77 -12.82
CA SER A 252 8.81 1.22 -12.13
C SER A 252 9.77 0.60 -13.14
N GLY A 253 10.49 1.46 -13.88
CA GLY A 253 11.29 1.10 -15.02
C GLY A 253 12.15 -0.12 -14.70
N GLY A 254 12.13 -1.09 -15.61
CA GLY A 254 12.97 -2.27 -15.53
C GLY A 254 14.45 -1.89 -15.42
N VAL A 255 15.32 -2.88 -15.19
CA VAL A 255 16.76 -2.63 -15.06
C VAL A 255 17.28 -1.98 -16.36
N GLY A 256 17.79 -0.75 -16.26
CA GLY A 256 18.12 0.09 -17.42
C GLY A 256 19.23 1.09 -17.15
N THR A 257 19.45 2.02 -18.09
CA THR A 257 20.36 3.17 -17.90
C THR A 257 19.51 4.42 -17.70
N TYR A 258 19.65 5.04 -16.55
CA TYR A 258 18.91 6.22 -16.15
C TYR A 258 19.85 7.42 -16.00
N ASP A 259 19.38 8.59 -16.40
CA ASP A 259 20.01 9.86 -16.10
C ASP A 259 19.26 10.47 -14.90
N VAL A 260 19.96 10.60 -13.78
CA VAL A 260 19.41 11.04 -12.50
C VAL A 260 19.97 12.42 -12.20
N SER A 261 19.09 13.42 -12.10
CA SER A 261 19.47 14.77 -11.68
C SER A 261 18.98 15.02 -10.27
N THR A 262 19.90 15.31 -9.35
CA THR A 262 19.55 15.67 -7.96
C THR A 262 19.82 17.15 -7.70
N ASN A 263 18.90 17.80 -6.98
CA ASN A 263 19.01 19.17 -6.52
C ASN A 263 18.76 19.22 -5.00
N LEU A 264 19.67 19.85 -4.27
CA LEU A 264 19.62 19.94 -2.82
C LEU A 264 19.20 21.35 -2.40
N SER A 265 18.17 21.45 -1.57
CA SER A 265 17.76 22.70 -0.92
C SER A 265 17.89 22.58 0.59
N LEU A 266 18.21 23.69 1.26
CA LEU A 266 18.38 23.75 2.71
C LEU A 266 17.24 24.56 3.32
N ILE A 267 16.67 24.05 4.43
CA ILE A 267 15.68 24.77 5.23
C ILE A 267 16.22 24.94 6.64
N LEU A 268 16.25 26.19 7.12
CA LEU A 268 16.60 26.51 8.50
C LEU A 268 15.51 25.98 9.45
N VAL A 269 15.94 25.23 10.46
CA VAL A 269 15.07 24.69 11.52
C VAL A 269 15.23 25.49 12.80
N GLN A 270 16.48 25.72 13.20
CA GLN A 270 16.80 26.42 14.44
C GLN A 270 18.14 27.15 14.28
N GLU A 271 18.23 28.30 14.91
CA GLU A 271 19.44 29.08 15.10
C GLU A 271 19.48 29.57 16.55
N GLY A 272 20.67 29.73 17.10
CA GLY A 272 20.87 30.27 18.45
C GLY A 272 22.34 30.44 18.78
N THR A 273 22.58 31.10 19.91
CA THR A 273 23.91 31.36 20.46
C THR A 273 23.91 30.84 21.89
N GLU A 274 24.89 30.01 22.25
CA GLU A 274 25.06 29.51 23.61
C GLU A 274 26.53 29.66 24.02
N TYR A 275 26.74 30.05 25.28
CA TYR A 275 28.06 30.01 25.91
C TYR A 275 28.25 28.62 26.52
N ILE A 276 29.38 27.98 26.23
CA ILE A 276 29.68 26.61 26.67
C ILE A 276 30.93 26.65 27.55
N ASP A 277 30.76 26.23 28.80
CA ASP A 277 31.84 26.14 29.78
C ASP A 277 32.81 24.98 29.42
N ASP A 278 34.08 25.15 29.79
CA ASP A 278 35.14 24.14 29.56
C ASP A 278 34.77 22.74 30.09
N ASP A 279 34.91 21.71 29.24
CA ASP A 279 34.62 20.30 29.51
C ASP A 279 33.16 20.00 29.99
N ASP A 280 32.20 20.92 29.82
CA ASP A 280 30.76 20.69 30.12
C ASP A 280 29.89 20.68 28.83
N PRO A 281 29.67 19.50 28.20
CA PRO A 281 28.97 19.42 26.93
C PRO A 281 27.51 19.84 27.03
N LYS A 282 27.09 20.75 26.14
CA LYS A 282 25.72 21.25 26.06
C LYS A 282 24.89 20.43 25.07
N THR A 283 23.78 19.84 25.54
CA THR A 283 22.82 19.15 24.68
C THR A 283 21.60 20.02 24.34
N ILE A 284 21.33 20.19 23.05
CA ILE A 284 20.18 20.92 22.51
C ILE A 284 19.27 19.93 21.78
N ILE A 285 18.00 19.87 22.17
CA ILE A 285 16.99 19.00 21.56
C ILE A 285 16.09 19.83 20.65
N VAL A 286 16.03 19.46 19.38
CA VAL A 286 15.25 20.17 18.35
C VAL A 286 14.17 19.24 17.82
N ASN A 287 12.92 19.71 17.78
CA ASN A 287 11.79 18.94 17.26
C ASN A 287 11.24 19.55 15.97
N THR A 288 11.21 18.77 14.89
CA THR A 288 10.80 19.24 13.56
C THR A 288 9.31 19.02 13.27
N ASN A 289 8.53 18.46 14.20
CA ASN A 289 7.13 18.09 13.99
C ASN A 289 6.19 19.30 13.76
N GLU A 290 6.60 20.50 14.16
CA GLU A 290 5.79 21.72 13.98
C GLU A 290 6.02 22.41 12.62
N LEU A 291 7.03 21.99 11.84
CA LEU A 291 7.30 22.55 10.53
C LEU A 291 6.40 21.92 9.45
N ASN A 292 5.89 22.74 8.53
CA ASN A 292 5.11 22.27 7.38
C ASN A 292 6.01 21.63 6.32
N LEU A 293 6.35 20.36 6.55
CA LEU A 293 7.26 19.55 5.73
C LEU A 293 6.51 18.48 4.90
N VAL A 294 5.18 18.61 4.76
CA VAL A 294 4.33 17.63 4.08
C VAL A 294 4.73 17.51 2.61
N GLY A 295 5.10 16.29 2.20
CA GLY A 295 5.46 15.96 0.81
C GLY A 295 6.89 16.35 0.40
N LYS A 296 7.74 16.77 1.34
CA LYS A 296 9.16 17.05 1.05
C LYS A 296 10.03 15.83 1.40
N ASN A 297 10.94 15.47 0.50
CA ASN A 297 11.92 14.40 0.73
C ASN A 297 13.12 14.94 1.52
N ILE A 298 13.09 14.74 2.84
CA ILE A 298 14.17 15.15 3.74
C ILE A 298 15.21 14.04 3.77
N VAL A 299 16.44 14.35 3.39
CA VAL A 299 17.50 13.34 3.17
C VAL A 299 18.71 13.51 4.08
N GLY A 300 18.75 14.57 4.88
CA GLY A 300 19.87 14.88 5.75
C GLY A 300 19.64 16.09 6.64
N ALA A 301 20.60 16.36 7.51
CA ALA A 301 20.67 17.54 8.35
C ALA A 301 22.12 18.03 8.44
N ILE A 302 22.31 19.35 8.48
CA ILE A 302 23.59 20.03 8.64
C ILE A 302 23.52 20.89 9.89
N LEU A 303 24.39 20.62 10.85
CA LEU A 303 24.70 21.52 11.95
C LEU A 303 25.92 22.34 11.52
N THR A 304 25.81 23.66 11.53
CA THR A 304 26.94 24.56 11.33
C THR A 304 27.17 25.30 12.63
N LEU A 305 28.41 25.25 13.12
CA LEU A 305 28.87 26.04 14.25
C LEU A 305 29.78 27.15 13.74
N GLU A 306 29.66 28.32 14.35
CA GLU A 306 30.50 29.49 14.13
C GLU A 306 30.93 30.00 15.51
N TYR A 307 32.23 30.20 15.69
CA TYR A 307 32.81 30.56 16.98
C TYR A 307 34.09 31.37 16.76
N GLY A 308 34.41 32.22 17.74
CA GLY A 308 35.58 33.09 17.70
C GLY A 308 36.64 32.60 18.66
N GLU A 309 37.51 33.51 19.06
CA GLU A 309 38.32 33.38 20.26
C GLU A 309 37.91 34.53 21.16
N ASP A 310 37.58 34.24 22.42
CA ASP A 310 37.21 35.25 23.40
C ASP A 310 38.17 35.34 24.60
N GLU A 311 39.34 34.70 24.49
CA GLU A 311 40.40 34.73 25.51
C GLU A 311 40.77 36.15 25.95
N THR A 312 40.94 36.33 27.27
CA THR A 312 41.48 37.58 27.82
C THR A 312 42.85 37.37 28.46
N SER A 313 43.88 38.01 27.87
CA SER A 313 45.24 37.96 28.40
C SER A 313 45.54 39.11 29.38
N ASN A 314 46.18 38.81 30.51
CA ASN A 314 46.52 39.80 31.53
C ASN A 314 47.95 39.62 32.06
N GLY A 315 48.83 40.59 31.78
CA GLY A 315 50.21 40.54 32.26
C GLY A 315 51.17 41.56 31.60
N PRO A 316 52.26 41.94 32.28
CA PRO A 316 53.22 42.93 31.77
C PRO A 316 54.10 42.42 30.61
N THR A 317 54.09 41.11 30.33
CA THR A 317 54.89 40.48 29.27
C THR A 317 54.09 39.98 28.06
N CYS A 318 52.76 40.11 28.06
CA CYS A 318 51.88 39.61 26.98
C CYS A 318 52.14 40.28 25.62
N GLY A 319 52.69 41.51 25.59
CA GLY A 319 53.05 42.20 24.34
C GLY A 319 54.49 41.99 23.85
N ILE A 320 55.23 41.01 24.40
CA ILE A 320 56.65 40.78 24.08
C ILE A 320 56.83 39.45 23.33
N GLY A 321 56.82 39.48 22.00
CA GLY A 321 56.88 38.26 21.16
C GLY A 321 55.55 37.50 21.12
N ASN A 322 55.55 36.27 20.61
CA ASN A 322 54.40 35.34 20.58
C ASN A 322 54.09 34.74 21.98
N LEU A 323 54.16 35.55 23.03
CA LEU A 323 53.98 35.14 24.44
C LEU A 323 52.62 35.58 25.00
N GLY A 324 51.77 36.17 24.17
CA GLY A 324 50.39 36.52 24.47
C GLY A 324 49.45 36.20 23.30
N ASP A 325 49.90 35.35 22.37
CA ASP A 325 49.03 34.76 21.34
C ASP A 325 48.14 33.74 22.06
N ALA A 326 46.84 33.73 21.78
CA ALA A 326 45.90 32.74 22.33
C ALA A 326 46.27 31.32 21.87
N GLU A 327 46.10 30.33 22.74
CA GLU A 327 46.22 28.93 22.32
C GLU A 327 44.87 28.47 21.73
N PRO A 328 44.85 27.77 20.58
CA PRO A 328 43.58 27.34 19.99
C PRO A 328 42.83 26.33 20.86
N ASP A 329 41.56 26.62 21.11
CA ASP A 329 40.56 25.74 21.71
C ASP A 329 39.97 24.76 20.70
N SER A 330 39.60 23.59 21.18
CA SER A 330 38.96 22.55 20.36
C SER A 330 37.45 22.53 20.60
N ILE A 331 36.68 22.94 19.59
CA ILE A 331 35.22 22.87 19.61
C ILE A 331 34.77 21.61 18.87
N SER A 332 34.07 20.73 19.57
CA SER A 332 33.52 19.47 19.05
C SER A 332 32.00 19.55 18.96
N SER A 333 31.45 19.15 17.81
CA SER A 333 30.02 19.06 17.57
C SER A 333 29.61 17.65 17.24
N ARG A 334 28.46 17.24 17.76
CA ARG A 334 27.85 15.95 17.50
C ARG A 334 26.37 16.13 17.17
N ILE A 335 26.00 15.69 15.98
CA ILE A 335 24.61 15.60 15.55
C ILE A 335 24.14 14.16 15.64
N ASN A 336 22.96 13.94 16.22
CA ASN A 336 22.35 12.63 16.35
C ASN A 336 20.87 12.66 15.94
N TYR A 337 20.50 11.74 15.05
CA TYR A 337 19.13 11.49 14.61
C TYR A 337 18.93 10.00 14.36
N ALA A 338 18.06 9.37 15.15
CA ALA A 338 17.80 7.92 15.09
C ALA A 338 19.10 7.08 15.17
N GLU A 339 19.47 6.40 14.08
CA GLU A 339 20.72 5.64 13.96
C GLU A 339 21.90 6.44 13.39
N PHE A 340 21.66 7.65 12.86
CA PHE A 340 22.69 8.48 12.23
C PHE A 340 23.31 9.41 13.27
N ASN A 341 24.62 9.26 13.45
CA ASN A 341 25.40 10.19 14.25
C ASN A 341 26.70 10.54 13.53
N GLN A 342 27.14 11.77 13.72
CA GLN A 342 28.44 12.23 13.28
C GLN A 342 29.00 13.20 14.30
N THR A 343 30.29 13.07 14.58
CA THR A 343 31.06 14.01 15.39
C THR A 343 32.09 14.68 14.50
N THR A 344 32.29 15.98 14.65
CA THR A 344 33.28 16.78 13.94
C THR A 344 33.84 17.80 14.91
N SER A 345 35.14 18.05 14.85
CA SER A 345 35.80 19.06 15.66
C SER A 345 36.52 20.06 14.78
N GLY A 346 36.66 21.28 15.29
CA GLY A 346 37.49 22.33 14.70
C GLY A 346 38.20 23.11 15.80
N GLU A 347 39.27 23.78 15.44
CA GLU A 347 40.03 24.66 16.32
C GLU A 347 39.65 26.11 16.00
N ASN A 348 39.54 26.97 17.01
CA ASN A 348 39.44 28.43 16.81
C ASN A 348 40.84 29.02 16.51
N GLN A 349 40.89 30.29 16.13
CA GLN A 349 42.16 30.97 15.88
C GLN A 349 42.04 32.46 16.17
N GLU A 350 43.07 33.03 16.83
CA GLU A 350 43.12 34.44 17.18
C GLU A 350 42.79 35.36 15.99
N ASP A 351 41.90 36.34 16.23
CA ASP A 351 41.39 37.33 15.27
C ASP A 351 40.60 36.78 14.07
N GLU A 352 40.22 35.49 14.03
CA GLU A 352 39.38 34.90 12.98
C GLU A 352 38.16 34.14 13.54
N THR A 353 36.98 34.43 12.98
CA THR A 353 35.79 33.59 13.23
C THR A 353 35.84 32.36 12.35
N ILE A 354 35.86 31.18 12.96
CA ILE A 354 35.95 29.89 12.27
C ILE A 354 34.58 29.21 12.30
N SER A 355 34.24 28.52 11.22
CA SER A 355 33.02 27.72 11.13
C SER A 355 33.34 26.29 10.73
N HIS A 356 32.73 25.31 11.40
CA HIS A 356 32.75 23.92 10.95
C HIS A 356 31.34 23.34 10.85
N ASN A 357 31.18 22.32 10.00
CA ASN A 357 29.90 21.67 9.76
C ASN A 357 29.93 20.17 10.07
N ALA A 358 28.89 19.70 10.75
CA ALA A 358 28.60 18.28 10.93
C ALA A 358 27.33 17.94 10.14
N SER A 359 27.41 16.97 9.23
CA SER A 359 26.33 16.70 8.28
C SER A 359 25.97 15.22 8.17
N ILE A 360 24.80 14.84 8.68
CA ILE A 360 24.27 13.49 8.51
C ILE A 360 23.37 13.43 7.26
N SER A 361 23.49 12.35 6.48
CA SER A 361 22.65 12.11 5.31
C SER A 361 22.31 10.64 5.16
N TRP A 362 21.09 10.33 4.74
CA TRP A 362 20.57 8.97 4.59
C TRP A 362 20.08 8.67 3.16
N TYR A 363 20.67 9.34 2.17
CA TYR A 363 20.46 9.08 0.75
C TYR A 363 21.78 8.75 0.05
N ASN A 364 21.71 8.03 -1.07
CA ASN A 364 22.89 7.68 -1.83
C ASN A 364 23.35 8.86 -2.71
N THR A 365 24.36 9.58 -2.24
CA THR A 365 24.98 10.72 -2.94
C THR A 365 25.66 10.34 -4.26
N SER A 366 25.97 9.06 -4.48
CA SER A 366 26.66 8.57 -5.67
C SER A 366 25.73 8.35 -6.88
N LEU A 367 24.42 8.49 -6.70
CA LEU A 367 23.42 8.28 -7.75
C LEU A 367 23.17 9.53 -8.61
N ASN A 368 23.97 10.59 -8.49
CA ASN A 368 23.85 11.77 -9.34
C ASN A 368 24.55 11.55 -10.69
N GLY A 369 23.81 11.62 -11.80
CA GLY A 369 24.29 11.42 -13.17
C GLY A 369 23.80 10.11 -13.80
N LYS A 370 24.63 9.52 -14.69
CA LYS A 370 24.25 8.30 -15.42
C LYS A 370 24.43 7.05 -14.57
N VAL A 371 23.33 6.39 -14.24
CA VAL A 371 23.27 5.17 -13.45
C VAL A 371 22.82 4.02 -14.35
N SER A 372 23.62 2.95 -14.41
CA SER A 372 23.32 1.77 -15.22
C SER A 372 23.21 0.51 -14.36
N GLY A 373 22.23 -0.35 -14.64
CA GLY A 373 22.12 -1.68 -14.02
C GLY A 373 21.29 -1.74 -12.74
N LEU A 374 20.59 -0.65 -12.40
CA LEU A 374 19.56 -0.62 -11.36
C LEU A 374 18.18 -0.43 -12.01
N SER A 375 17.12 -0.91 -11.35
CA SER A 375 15.75 -0.53 -11.71
C SER A 375 15.42 0.87 -11.18
N GLU A 376 14.44 1.53 -11.77
CA GLU A 376 13.98 2.84 -11.32
C GLU A 376 13.53 2.81 -9.85
N SER A 377 12.81 1.76 -9.46
CA SER A 377 12.39 1.56 -8.05
C SER A 377 13.57 1.42 -7.09
N GLN A 378 14.66 0.77 -7.50
CA GLN A 378 15.88 0.66 -6.69
C GLN A 378 16.64 1.99 -6.57
N ILE A 379 16.53 2.85 -7.59
CA ILE A 379 17.08 4.21 -7.56
C ILE A 379 16.24 5.07 -6.62
N ILE A 380 14.91 5.00 -6.73
CA ILE A 380 13.97 5.71 -5.85
C ILE A 380 14.16 5.29 -4.40
N GLU A 381 14.25 3.99 -4.11
CA GLU A 381 14.49 3.50 -2.74
C GLU A 381 15.79 4.03 -2.11
N GLN A 382 16.78 4.38 -2.93
CA GLN A 382 18.06 4.92 -2.46
C GLN A 382 18.11 6.46 -2.40
N LEU A 383 17.15 7.15 -3.01
CA LEU A 383 17.08 8.61 -3.05
C LEU A 383 15.94 9.16 -2.17
N ASP A 384 14.85 8.42 -2.05
CA ASP A 384 13.69 8.77 -1.24
C ASP A 384 13.90 8.28 0.20
N SER A 385 13.70 9.19 1.15
CA SER A 385 13.79 8.87 2.58
C SER A 385 12.58 8.09 3.10
N GLY A 386 11.51 7.93 2.30
CA GLY A 386 10.29 7.24 2.70
C GLY A 386 9.55 7.95 3.84
N GLY A 387 9.69 9.28 3.92
CA GLY A 387 9.11 10.10 4.99
C GLY A 387 9.97 10.18 6.25
N ARG A 388 11.20 9.63 6.25
CA ARG A 388 12.20 9.85 7.31
C ARG A 388 12.73 11.29 7.25
N GLY A 389 13.14 11.84 8.40
CA GLY A 389 13.66 13.21 8.55
C GLY A 389 12.75 14.16 9.34
N THR A 390 11.60 13.70 9.82
CA THR A 390 10.81 14.40 10.85
C THR A 390 11.03 13.73 12.20
N GLY A 391 11.01 14.52 13.28
CA GLY A 391 11.21 14.03 14.65
C GLY A 391 12.20 14.85 15.46
N GLU A 392 12.82 14.17 16.43
CA GLU A 392 13.73 14.77 17.40
C GLU A 392 15.18 14.64 16.95
N TYR A 393 15.90 15.76 16.96
CA TYR A 393 17.33 15.86 16.71
C TYR A 393 18.02 16.23 18.02
N SER A 394 19.08 15.51 18.35
CA SER A 394 19.94 15.81 19.50
C SER A 394 21.26 16.37 18.99
N LEU A 395 21.55 17.62 19.35
CA LEU A 395 22.80 18.30 19.06
C LEU A 395 23.58 18.37 20.36
N GLU A 396 24.84 17.98 20.35
CA GLU A 396 25.74 18.04 21.49
C GLU A 396 26.97 18.83 21.05
N ILE A 397 27.30 19.88 21.81
CA ILE A 397 28.44 20.76 21.53
C ILE A 397 29.31 20.75 22.78
N GLU A 398 30.60 20.57 22.60
CA GLU A 398 31.62 20.44 23.65
C GLU A 398 32.77 21.37 23.29
N VAL A 399 33.26 22.14 24.27
CA VAL A 399 34.41 23.02 24.14
C VAL A 399 35.48 22.50 25.10
N SER A 400 36.69 22.29 24.58
CA SER A 400 37.88 22.05 25.39
C SER A 400 38.77 23.27 25.27
N ALA A 401 38.77 24.07 26.32
CA ALA A 401 39.42 25.36 26.40
C ALA A 401 40.86 25.19 26.91
N GLU A 402 41.86 25.67 26.18
CA GLU A 402 43.27 25.50 26.53
C GLU A 402 43.87 26.84 26.93
N SER A 403 43.86 27.13 28.24
CA SER A 403 44.49 28.32 28.79
C SER A 403 46.02 28.30 28.55
N GLY A 404 46.46 28.88 27.43
CA GLY A 404 47.87 29.06 27.11
C GLY A 404 48.60 29.87 28.19
N GLY A 405 49.87 29.55 28.44
CA GLY A 405 50.56 30.11 29.62
C GLY A 405 52.08 30.30 29.50
N GLY A 406 52.50 31.53 29.18
CA GLY A 406 53.90 31.96 29.26
C GLY A 406 54.31 32.45 30.66
N THR A 407 55.61 32.40 31.00
CA THR A 407 56.09 32.97 32.28
C THR A 407 55.88 34.50 32.31
N GLY A 408 54.80 34.95 32.98
CA GLY A 408 54.48 36.36 33.19
C GLY A 408 53.26 36.90 32.43
N CYS A 409 52.58 36.06 31.64
CA CYS A 409 51.28 36.33 31.01
C CYS A 409 50.32 35.21 31.41
N ASN A 410 49.20 35.56 32.04
CA ASN A 410 48.12 34.60 32.33
C ASN A 410 46.98 34.87 31.36
N HIS A 411 46.44 33.79 30.78
CA HIS A 411 45.21 33.81 30.00
C HIS A 411 44.08 33.31 30.92
N GLU A 412 42.96 34.02 30.93
CA GLU A 412 41.71 33.54 31.52
C GLU A 412 40.82 33.09 30.36
N ASP A 413 40.60 31.78 30.31
CA ASP A 413 39.77 31.06 29.37
C ASP A 413 38.91 30.07 30.19
N GLU A 414 37.60 30.25 30.16
CA GLU A 414 36.63 29.47 30.92
C GLU A 414 35.59 28.78 29.99
N GLY A 415 35.73 28.90 28.67
CA GLY A 415 34.77 28.44 27.68
C GLY A 415 34.56 29.42 26.52
N GLU A 416 33.73 29.06 25.53
CA GLU A 416 33.58 29.81 24.27
C GLU A 416 32.10 30.11 23.94
N GLU A 417 31.85 31.25 23.28
CA GLU A 417 30.53 31.60 22.73
C GLU A 417 30.36 30.97 21.33
N VAL A 418 29.41 30.04 21.20
CA VAL A 418 29.18 29.29 19.97
C VAL A 418 27.82 29.63 19.36
N ASP A 419 27.84 30.15 18.14
CA ASP A 419 26.67 30.29 17.28
C ASP A 419 26.40 28.97 16.55
N TYR A 420 25.18 28.43 16.68
CA TYR A 420 24.78 27.20 16.01
C TYR A 420 23.58 27.40 15.10
N THR A 421 23.63 26.79 13.91
CA THR A 421 22.52 26.76 12.96
C THR A 421 22.25 25.33 12.47
N LEU A 422 20.99 24.89 12.57
CA LEU A 422 20.53 23.59 12.10
C LEU A 422 19.71 23.76 10.82
N HIS A 423 20.20 23.15 9.74
CA HIS A 423 19.52 23.08 8.45
C HIS A 423 19.10 21.65 8.10
N LEU A 424 17.90 21.47 7.56
CA LEU A 424 17.49 20.21 6.92
C LEU A 424 17.79 20.24 5.43
N MET A 425 18.29 19.12 4.93
CA MET A 425 18.53 18.89 3.50
C MET A 425 17.29 18.29 2.84
N ILE A 426 16.81 18.94 1.79
CA ILE A 426 15.67 18.48 0.99
C ILE A 426 16.16 18.16 -0.40
N LEU A 427 15.93 16.91 -0.82
CA LEU A 427 16.34 16.42 -2.11
C LEU A 427 15.18 16.42 -3.10
N GLU A 428 15.29 17.24 -4.13
CA GLU A 428 14.49 17.11 -5.33
C GLU A 428 15.27 16.28 -6.34
N TYR A 429 14.65 15.28 -6.94
CA TYR A 429 15.29 14.43 -7.94
C TYR A 429 14.40 14.24 -9.16
N ASP A 430 15.02 14.21 -10.35
CA ASP A 430 14.38 13.92 -11.64
C ASP A 430 15.10 12.70 -12.26
N ILE A 431 14.35 11.65 -12.58
CA ILE A 431 14.89 10.41 -13.17
C ILE A 431 14.36 10.31 -14.59
N ARG A 432 15.26 10.20 -15.57
CA ARG A 432 14.91 10.01 -16.98
C ARG A 432 15.57 8.77 -17.54
N GLU A 433 14.81 7.95 -18.26
CA GLU A 433 15.40 6.84 -19.00
C GLU A 433 16.28 7.38 -20.14
N SER A 434 17.56 7.00 -20.15
CA SER A 434 18.49 7.38 -21.21
C SER A 434 18.23 6.48 -22.43
N THR A 435 17.25 6.85 -23.26
CA THR A 435 17.10 6.24 -24.59
C THR A 435 18.33 6.59 -25.42
N LEU A 436 19.13 5.58 -25.77
CA LEU A 436 20.16 5.70 -26.80
C LEU A 436 19.45 6.03 -28.13
N LEU A 437 19.36 7.32 -28.46
CA LEU A 437 19.31 7.76 -29.84
C LEU A 437 20.73 7.61 -30.41
N GLU A 438 21.07 6.40 -30.85
CA GLU A 438 22.06 6.17 -31.91
C GLU A 438 21.37 5.67 -33.18
#